data_AF-A0A9W9XJT1-F1
#
_entry.id   AF-A0A9W9XJT1-F1
#
_cell.length_a   1.000
_cell.length_b   1.000
_cell.length_c   1.000
_cell.angle_alpha   90.00
_cell.angle_beta   90.00
_cell.angle_gamma   90.00
#
_symmetry.space_group_name_H-M   'P 1'
#
loop_
_entity.id
_entity.type
_entity.pdbx_description
1 polymer ?
#
loop_
_entity_poly.entity_id
_entity_poly.type
_entity_poly.pdbx_seq_one_letter_code
_entity_poly.pdbx_strand_id
1 'polypeptide(L)'
;MNMDDVPLPAINIWTFFALAALDIAANAAAGPAAVATAAHVNGTPLTARAMQVGALAGVTKSGILAFVEFASYAGLPTPAWILLALVASGFGICVLVTAEVSNLVLGETPSALLIAAVVAAIPLAGECIGIYQSAGGLYGSKPQTQLCVMGLDALGGYVFARMAHNGGYDICPYNVAAAAGAVYGVITGFFHTVLGCMAGFTHYESTNGNYEMRNVFGTSRGYNPNWNQNAWN
;
A
#
# COMPACT_ATOMS: atom_id res chain seq x y z
N MET A 1 -5.74 29.60 5.93
CA MET A 1 -5.92 28.24 6.49
C MET A 1 -4.93 28.13 7.63
N ASN A 2 -5.39 28.12 8.87
CA ASN A 2 -4.51 27.95 10.03
C ASN A 2 -3.91 26.54 9.93
N MET A 3 -2.58 26.45 9.88
CA MET A 3 -1.88 25.16 9.82
C MET A 3 -1.95 24.40 11.15
N ASP A 4 -2.48 25.04 12.21
CA ASP A 4 -2.65 24.47 13.55
C ASP A 4 -3.95 23.66 13.72
N ASP A 5 -4.87 23.72 12.74
CA ASP A 5 -6.16 23.01 12.77
C ASP A 5 -6.13 21.66 12.02
N VAL A 6 -4.95 21.17 11.64
CA VAL A 6 -4.81 19.86 10.98
C VAL A 6 -4.93 18.78 12.06
N PRO A 7 -5.87 17.83 11.94
CA PRO A 7 -5.96 16.75 12.90
C PRO A 7 -4.66 15.96 12.93
N LEU A 8 -3.95 16.03 14.05
CA LEU A 8 -2.74 15.25 14.29
C LEU A 8 -3.14 13.77 14.30
N PRO A 9 -2.43 12.89 13.57
CA PRO A 9 -2.73 11.47 13.61
C PRO A 9 -2.65 10.94 15.05
N ALA A 10 -3.57 10.06 15.44
CA ALA A 10 -3.65 9.44 16.78
C ALA A 10 -2.48 8.49 17.11
N ILE A 11 -1.46 8.43 16.26
CA ILE A 11 -0.38 7.46 16.30
C ILE A 11 0.91 8.21 16.69
N ASN A 12 1.56 7.80 17.78
CA ASN A 12 2.85 8.38 18.16
C ASN A 12 3.96 7.92 17.19
N ILE A 13 5.09 8.63 17.18
CA ILE A 13 6.21 8.34 16.27
C ILE A 13 6.81 6.93 16.43
N TRP A 14 6.79 6.36 17.64
CA TRP A 14 7.26 4.99 17.89
C TRP A 14 6.30 3.94 17.31
N THR A 15 5.00 4.17 17.44
CA THR A 15 3.96 3.33 16.85
C THR A 15 4.01 3.42 15.32
N PHE A 16 4.32 4.59 14.76
CA PHE A 16 4.60 4.73 13.33
C PHE A 16 5.73 3.81 12.87
N PHE A 17 6.89 3.85 13.54
CA PHE A 17 8.01 2.96 13.18
C PHE A 17 7.67 1.47 13.33
N ALA A 18 6.91 1.11 14.36
CA ALA A 18 6.45 -0.27 14.54
C ALA A 18 5.50 -0.72 13.42
N LEU A 19 4.55 0.12 13.01
CA LEU A 19 3.61 -0.17 11.93
C LEU A 19 4.31 -0.20 10.57
N ALA A 20 5.25 0.71 10.31
CA ALA A 20 6.07 0.71 9.10
C ALA A 20 6.95 -0.54 9.00
N ALA A 21 7.57 -0.97 10.11
CA ALA A 21 8.35 -2.20 10.14
C ALA A 21 7.48 -3.44 9.89
N LEU A 22 6.25 -3.45 10.43
CA LEU A 22 5.28 -4.52 10.17
C LEU A 22 4.84 -4.53 8.70
N ASP A 23 4.63 -3.36 8.09
CA ASP A 23 4.28 -3.23 6.68
C ASP A 23 5.37 -3.77 5.78
N ILE A 24 6.62 -3.38 6.06
CA ILE A 24 7.78 -3.89 5.33
C ILE A 24 7.90 -5.40 5.49
N ALA A 25 7.73 -5.94 6.69
CA ALA A 25 7.80 -7.38 6.92
C ALA A 25 6.67 -8.15 6.20
N ALA A 26 5.43 -7.64 6.26
CA ALA A 26 4.28 -8.24 5.59
C ALA A 26 4.47 -8.26 4.07
N ASN A 27 4.91 -7.16 3.47
CA ASN A 27 5.16 -7.08 2.03
C ASN A 27 6.40 -7.91 1.61
N ALA A 28 7.44 -7.95 2.44
CA ALA A 28 8.61 -8.82 2.23
C ALA A 28 8.25 -10.31 2.23
N ALA A 29 7.20 -10.72 2.94
CA ALA A 29 6.67 -12.08 2.94
C ALA A 29 5.66 -12.32 1.80
N ALA A 30 4.83 -11.32 1.48
CA ALA A 30 3.83 -11.41 0.41
C ALA A 30 4.46 -11.59 -0.97
N GLY A 31 5.56 -10.90 -1.25
CA GLY A 31 6.28 -11.00 -2.53
C GLY A 31 6.75 -12.42 -2.88
N PRO A 32 7.55 -13.10 -2.02
CA PRO A 32 7.96 -14.48 -2.22
C PRO A 32 6.80 -15.46 -2.31
N ALA A 33 5.73 -15.24 -1.53
CA ALA A 33 4.53 -16.07 -1.58
C ALA A 33 3.81 -15.96 -2.94
N ALA A 34 3.71 -14.75 -3.49
CA ALA A 34 3.19 -14.51 -4.83
C ALA A 34 4.06 -15.20 -5.90
N VAL A 35 5.38 -15.12 -5.78
CA VAL A 35 6.33 -15.81 -6.68
C VAL A 35 6.19 -17.34 -6.58
N ALA A 36 6.11 -17.89 -5.36
CA ALA A 36 5.93 -19.32 -5.14
C ALA A 36 4.60 -19.81 -5.73
N THR A 37 3.54 -19.01 -5.61
CA THR A 37 2.24 -19.28 -6.22
C THR A 37 2.33 -19.26 -7.74
N ALA A 38 2.96 -18.24 -8.32
CA ALA A 38 3.19 -18.19 -9.76
C ALA A 38 3.95 -19.43 -10.25
N ALA A 39 5.04 -19.80 -9.57
CA ALA A 39 5.84 -20.97 -9.93
C ALA A 39 5.02 -22.27 -9.85
N HIS A 40 4.20 -22.41 -8.80
CA HIS A 40 3.34 -23.57 -8.61
C HIS A 40 2.26 -23.68 -9.68
N VAL A 41 1.51 -22.61 -9.95
CA VAL A 41 0.44 -22.59 -10.96
C VAL A 41 0.99 -22.77 -12.37
N ASN A 42 2.19 -22.25 -12.64
CA ASN A 42 2.86 -22.38 -13.93
C ASN A 42 3.59 -23.72 -14.10
N GLY A 43 3.70 -24.55 -13.05
CA GLY A 43 4.44 -25.82 -13.08
C GLY A 43 5.96 -25.66 -13.24
N THR A 44 6.51 -24.48 -12.92
CA THR A 44 7.94 -24.17 -13.06
C THR A 44 8.69 -24.32 -11.74
N PRO A 45 9.99 -24.67 -11.75
CA PRO A 45 10.78 -24.79 -10.53
C PRO A 45 10.92 -23.44 -9.82
N LEU A 46 10.67 -23.44 -8.51
CA LEU A 46 10.88 -22.27 -7.66
C LEU A 46 12.38 -22.04 -7.45
N THR A 47 12.85 -20.83 -7.76
CA THR A 47 14.26 -20.45 -7.56
C THR A 47 14.42 -19.48 -6.39
N ALA A 48 15.53 -19.61 -5.66
CA ALA A 48 15.86 -18.69 -4.57
C ALA A 48 15.97 -17.24 -5.03
N ARG A 49 16.53 -17.02 -6.23
CA ARG A 49 16.62 -15.68 -6.85
C ARG A 49 15.25 -15.07 -7.10
N ALA A 50 14.29 -15.84 -7.64
CA ALA A 50 12.95 -15.33 -7.87
C ALA A 50 12.25 -14.93 -6.56
N MET A 51 12.41 -15.73 -5.49
CA MET A 51 11.89 -15.38 -4.17
C MET A 51 12.54 -14.11 -3.62
N GLN A 52 13.86 -13.95 -3.75
CA GLN A 52 14.57 -12.74 -3.29
C GLN A 52 14.11 -11.49 -4.03
N VAL A 53 13.93 -11.57 -5.36
CA VAL A 53 13.40 -10.45 -6.15
C VAL A 53 11.96 -10.13 -5.74
N GLY A 54 11.14 -11.15 -5.49
CA GLY A 54 9.79 -10.96 -4.95
C GLY A 54 9.78 -10.25 -3.60
N ALA A 55 10.64 -10.66 -2.66
CA ALA A 55 10.80 -9.99 -1.36
C ALA A 55 11.22 -8.53 -1.54
N LEU A 56 12.22 -8.28 -2.38
CA LEU A 56 12.73 -6.94 -2.63
C LEU A 56 11.64 -6.02 -3.21
N ALA A 57 10.86 -6.49 -4.19
CA ALA A 57 9.75 -5.73 -4.75
C ALA A 57 8.72 -5.32 -3.68
N GLY A 58 8.39 -6.23 -2.76
CA GLY A 58 7.51 -5.93 -1.62
C GLY A 58 8.11 -4.93 -0.64
N VAL A 59 9.39 -5.07 -0.30
CA VAL A 59 10.13 -4.13 0.55
C VAL A 59 10.21 -2.75 -0.10
N THR A 60 10.44 -2.66 -1.40
CA THR A 60 10.50 -1.37 -2.11
C THR A 60 9.14 -0.66 -2.06
N LYS A 61 8.03 -1.35 -2.35
CA LYS A 61 6.67 -0.76 -2.24
C LYS A 61 6.41 -0.18 -0.85
N SER A 62 6.58 -1.00 0.17
CA SER A 62 6.30 -0.61 1.57
C SER A 62 7.30 0.42 2.10
N GLY A 63 8.57 0.34 1.71
CA GLY A 63 9.61 1.30 2.08
C GLY A 63 9.36 2.69 1.49
N ILE A 64 8.91 2.78 0.23
CA ILE A 64 8.52 4.05 -0.39
C ILE A 64 7.34 4.68 0.37
N LEU A 65 6.30 3.88 0.67
CA LEU A 65 5.13 4.34 1.42
C LEU A 65 5.54 4.86 2.80
N ALA A 66 6.29 4.06 3.57
CA ALA A 66 6.78 4.46 4.88
C ALA A 66 7.64 5.72 4.83
N PHE A 67 8.50 5.87 3.80
CA PHE A 67 9.32 7.07 3.64
C PHE A 67 8.46 8.31 3.36
N VAL A 68 7.50 8.23 2.44
CA VAL A 68 6.63 9.37 2.10
C VAL A 68 5.76 9.77 3.29
N GLU A 69 5.24 8.79 4.03
CA GLU A 69 4.50 9.05 5.26
C GLU A 69 5.39 9.69 6.34
N PHE A 70 6.62 9.20 6.53
CA PHE A 70 7.56 9.83 7.44
C PHE A 70 7.89 11.28 7.03
N ALA A 71 8.14 11.50 5.74
CA ALA A 71 8.44 12.82 5.18
C ALA A 71 7.27 13.80 5.35
N SER A 72 6.03 13.31 5.44
CA SER A 72 4.87 14.16 5.72
C SER A 72 4.92 14.80 7.11
N TYR A 73 5.58 14.18 8.09
CA TYR A 73 5.80 14.77 9.42
C TYR A 73 6.80 15.93 9.42
N ALA A 74 7.63 16.07 8.38
CA ALA A 74 8.68 17.07 8.32
C ALA A 74 8.21 18.47 7.87
N GLY A 75 6.91 18.66 7.61
CA GLY A 75 6.36 19.98 7.22
C GLY A 75 6.88 20.48 5.87
N LEU A 76 6.94 19.58 4.88
CA LEU A 76 7.49 19.88 3.56
C LEU A 76 6.68 20.95 2.81
N PRO A 77 7.35 21.79 1.97
CA PRO A 77 6.66 22.74 1.12
C PRO A 77 5.75 22.01 0.12
N THR A 78 4.60 22.61 -0.21
CA THR A 78 3.53 21.99 -1.04
C THR A 78 4.05 21.31 -2.32
N PRO A 79 4.97 21.91 -3.11
CA PRO A 79 5.48 21.26 -4.31
C PRO A 79 6.24 19.94 -4.03
N ALA A 80 7.04 19.91 -2.96
CA ALA A 80 7.76 18.70 -2.56
C ALA A 80 6.78 17.61 -2.07
N TRP A 81 5.74 18.02 -1.35
CA TRP A 81 4.68 17.10 -0.91
C TRP A 81 3.90 16.51 -2.09
N ILE A 82 3.54 17.31 -3.10
CA ILE A 82 2.87 16.84 -4.32
C ILE A 82 3.73 15.79 -5.05
N LEU A 83 5.03 16.02 -5.17
CA LEU A 83 5.94 15.08 -5.82
C LEU A 83 6.05 13.76 -5.03
N LEU A 84 6.16 13.84 -3.70
CA LEU A 84 6.19 12.64 -2.86
C LEU A 84 4.86 11.88 -2.89
N ALA A 85 3.73 12.59 -2.89
CA ALA A 85 2.41 11.98 -3.05
C ALA A 85 2.25 11.29 -4.41
N LEU A 86 2.82 11.86 -5.48
CA LEU A 86 2.84 11.22 -6.80
C LEU A 86 3.69 9.96 -6.80
N VAL A 87 4.84 9.96 -6.14
CA VAL A 87 5.72 8.79 -6.01
C VAL A 87 5.06 7.68 -5.19
N ALA A 88 4.40 8.02 -4.07
CA ALA A 88 3.65 7.09 -3.24
C ALA A 88 2.28 6.68 -3.82
N SER A 89 1.85 7.30 -4.92
CA SER A 89 0.62 6.89 -5.59
C SER A 89 0.75 5.49 -6.19
N GLY A 90 -0.38 4.81 -6.42
CA GLY A 90 -0.35 3.50 -7.06
C GLY A 90 0.28 3.49 -8.44
N PHE A 91 0.14 4.57 -9.20
CA PHE A 91 0.84 4.74 -10.47
C PHE A 91 2.36 4.81 -10.27
N GLY A 92 2.83 5.64 -9.32
CA GLY A 92 4.25 5.82 -9.03
C GLY A 92 4.91 4.53 -8.57
N ILE A 93 4.31 3.87 -7.58
CA ILE A 93 4.82 2.61 -7.01
C ILE A 93 4.84 1.50 -8.06
N CYS A 94 3.76 1.31 -8.82
CA CYS A 94 3.71 0.24 -9.84
C CYS A 94 4.81 0.42 -10.88
N VAL A 95 5.05 1.66 -11.34
CA VAL A 95 6.10 1.96 -12.31
C VAL A 95 7.49 1.74 -11.70
N LEU A 96 7.74 2.23 -10.48
CA LEU A 96 9.04 2.10 -9.82
C LEU A 96 9.41 0.65 -9.53
N VAL A 97 8.49 -0.13 -8.96
CA VAL A 97 8.71 -1.56 -8.66
C VAL A 97 8.87 -2.34 -9.96
N THR A 98 8.08 -2.04 -10.99
CA THR A 98 8.24 -2.69 -12.30
C THR A 98 9.58 -2.37 -12.94
N ALA A 99 10.03 -1.11 -12.86
CA ALA A 99 11.35 -0.70 -13.35
C ALA A 99 12.48 -1.42 -12.59
N GLU A 100 12.41 -1.46 -11.27
CA GLU A 100 13.37 -2.18 -10.43
C GLU A 100 13.46 -3.66 -10.80
N VAL A 101 12.32 -4.36 -10.79
CA VAL A 101 12.26 -5.80 -11.08
C VAL A 101 12.71 -6.10 -12.51
N SER A 102 12.30 -5.30 -13.48
CA SER A 102 12.73 -5.45 -14.87
C SER A 102 14.25 -5.29 -14.99
N ASN A 103 14.83 -4.27 -14.36
CA ASN A 103 16.27 -4.04 -14.39
C ASN A 103 17.04 -5.20 -13.72
N LEU A 104 16.54 -5.74 -12.62
CA LEU A 104 17.18 -6.85 -11.90
C LEU A 104 17.08 -8.21 -12.62
N VAL A 105 16.01 -8.42 -13.39
CA VAL A 105 15.73 -9.69 -14.07
C VAL A 105 16.22 -9.68 -15.52
N LEU A 106 16.00 -8.59 -16.24
CA LEU A 106 16.27 -8.44 -17.68
C LEU A 106 17.54 -7.62 -17.96
N GLY A 107 18.04 -6.84 -16.98
CA GLY A 107 19.15 -5.90 -17.19
C GLY A 107 18.75 -4.60 -17.89
N GLU A 108 17.45 -4.41 -18.15
CA GLU A 108 16.88 -3.23 -18.78
C GLU A 108 15.45 -2.98 -18.28
N THR A 109 14.90 -1.80 -18.59
CA THR A 109 13.52 -1.42 -18.26
C THR A 109 12.71 -1.15 -19.52
N PRO A 110 12.10 -2.20 -20.12
CA PRO A 110 11.33 -2.04 -21.34
C PRO A 110 10.13 -1.11 -21.13
N SER A 111 9.97 -0.13 -22.01
CA SER A 111 8.84 0.82 -21.95
C SER A 111 7.49 0.10 -21.98
N ALA A 112 7.39 -1.05 -22.65
CA ALA A 112 6.19 -1.89 -22.68
C ALA A 112 5.77 -2.36 -21.28
N LEU A 113 6.74 -2.75 -20.43
CA LEU A 113 6.47 -3.19 -19.06
C LEU A 113 6.07 -2.02 -18.17
N LEU A 114 6.65 -0.85 -18.38
CA LEU A 114 6.23 0.37 -17.68
C LEU A 114 4.80 0.78 -18.05
N ILE A 115 4.43 0.69 -19.33
CA ILE A 115 3.05 0.93 -19.78
C ILE A 115 2.10 -0.09 -19.14
N ALA A 116 2.49 -1.37 -19.13
CA ALA A 116 1.70 -2.41 -18.46
C ALA A 116 1.50 -2.11 -16.97
N ALA A 117 2.53 -1.63 -16.27
CA ALA A 117 2.46 -1.20 -14.87
C ALA A 117 1.48 -0.04 -14.67
N VAL A 118 1.52 0.98 -15.53
CA VAL A 118 0.60 2.13 -15.45
C VAL A 118 -0.86 1.68 -15.64
N VAL A 119 -1.13 0.77 -16.58
CA VAL A 119 -2.49 0.29 -16.82
C VAL A 119 -2.97 -0.62 -15.70
N ALA A 120 -2.09 -1.47 -15.15
CA ALA A 120 -2.37 -2.30 -13.99
C ALA A 120 -2.60 -1.49 -12.70
N ALA A 121 -2.06 -0.27 -12.60
CA ALA A 121 -2.30 0.61 -11.46
C ALA A 121 -3.76 1.08 -11.35
N ILE A 122 -4.53 1.08 -12.45
CA ILE A 122 -5.94 1.50 -12.46
C ILE A 122 -6.81 0.61 -11.56
N PRO A 123 -6.84 -0.73 -11.74
CA PRO A 123 -7.55 -1.60 -10.81
C PRO A 123 -6.92 -1.57 -9.40
N LEU A 124 -5.61 -1.34 -9.28
CA LEU A 124 -4.90 -1.26 -7.99
C LEU A 124 -5.11 0.05 -7.21
N ALA A 125 -5.86 1.03 -7.73
CA ALA A 125 -5.99 2.35 -7.13
C ALA A 125 -6.53 2.34 -5.68
N GLY A 126 -7.16 1.24 -5.23
CA GLY A 126 -7.61 1.05 -3.85
C GLY A 126 -6.61 0.38 -2.90
N GLU A 127 -5.48 -0.15 -3.39
CA GLU A 127 -4.55 -1.01 -2.63
C GLU A 127 -3.28 -0.28 -2.17
N CYS A 128 -3.08 0.96 -2.62
CA CYS A 128 -1.92 1.79 -2.24
C CYS A 128 -2.15 2.55 -0.93
N ILE A 129 -2.82 1.89 0.00
CA ILE A 129 -3.06 2.35 1.36
C ILE A 129 -2.08 1.56 2.23
N GLY A 130 -1.10 2.22 2.84
CA GLY A 130 -0.15 1.57 3.73
C GLY A 130 -0.80 1.05 5.01
N ILE A 131 -0.13 0.13 5.71
CA ILE A 131 -0.62 -0.39 6.99
C ILE A 131 -0.92 0.74 7.98
N TYR A 132 -0.11 1.79 7.98
CA TYR A 132 -0.31 2.97 8.81
C TYR A 132 -1.65 3.67 8.57
N GLN A 133 -2.03 3.90 7.31
CA GLN A 133 -3.35 4.47 6.98
C GLN A 133 -4.49 3.52 7.36
N SER A 134 -4.30 2.21 7.23
CA SER A 134 -5.29 1.21 7.67
C SER A 134 -5.46 1.17 9.20
N ALA A 135 -4.41 1.44 9.96
CA ALA A 135 -4.39 1.44 11.43
C ALA A 135 -4.93 2.75 12.06
N GLY A 136 -5.64 3.59 11.31
CA GLY A 136 -6.29 4.80 11.84
C GLY A 136 -5.49 6.09 11.60
N GLY A 137 -4.91 6.26 10.42
CA GLY A 137 -4.59 7.61 9.90
C GLY A 137 -5.85 8.50 9.78
N LEU A 138 -5.75 9.68 9.17
CA LEU A 138 -6.82 10.71 9.11
C LEU A 138 -8.24 10.21 8.75
N TYR A 139 -8.39 9.05 8.09
CA TYR A 139 -9.67 8.48 7.65
C TYR A 139 -9.69 6.95 7.75
N GLY A 140 -9.57 6.39 8.97
CA GLY A 140 -9.57 4.95 9.25
C GLY A 140 -10.43 4.12 8.30
N SER A 141 -9.82 3.13 7.63
CA SER A 141 -10.49 2.37 6.58
C SER A 141 -11.42 1.31 7.17
N LYS A 142 -12.59 1.11 6.52
CA LYS A 142 -13.55 0.07 6.91
C LYS A 142 -13.05 -1.31 6.46
N PRO A 143 -13.26 -2.38 7.23
CA PRO A 143 -12.84 -3.74 6.85
C PRO A 143 -13.49 -4.25 5.55
N GLN A 144 -14.58 -3.62 5.09
CA GLN A 144 -15.30 -3.99 3.86
C GLN A 144 -14.53 -3.71 2.56
N THR A 145 -13.58 -2.75 2.54
CA THR A 145 -12.75 -2.48 1.36
C THR A 145 -11.63 -3.51 1.13
N GLN A 146 -11.33 -4.35 2.13
CA GLN A 146 -10.20 -5.28 2.13
C GLN A 146 -10.45 -6.60 1.37
N LEU A 147 -11.71 -7.06 1.29
CA LEU A 147 -12.07 -8.20 0.42
C LEU A 147 -12.02 -7.81 -1.07
N CYS A 148 -12.29 -6.54 -1.39
CA CYS A 148 -12.13 -6.02 -2.74
C CYS A 148 -10.65 -5.97 -3.17
N VAL A 149 -9.73 -5.72 -2.23
CA VAL A 149 -8.28 -5.67 -2.48
C VAL A 149 -7.78 -6.97 -3.13
N MET A 150 -8.16 -8.15 -2.63
CA MET A 150 -7.79 -9.43 -3.25
C MET A 150 -8.21 -9.52 -4.73
N GLY A 151 -9.45 -9.12 -5.03
CA GLY A 151 -9.98 -9.15 -6.40
C GLY A 151 -9.30 -8.13 -7.30
N LEU A 152 -8.99 -6.94 -6.78
CA LEU A 152 -8.30 -5.88 -7.50
C LEU A 152 -6.84 -6.23 -7.77
N ASP A 153 -6.16 -6.90 -6.85
CA ASP A 153 -4.79 -7.38 -7.06
C ASP A 153 -4.71 -8.51 -8.07
N ALA A 154 -5.67 -9.45 -8.01
CA ALA A 154 -5.80 -10.49 -9.02
C ALA A 154 -6.05 -9.88 -10.42
N LEU A 155 -6.95 -8.88 -10.49
CA LEU A 155 -7.24 -8.15 -11.71
C LEU A 155 -6.02 -7.36 -12.20
N GLY A 156 -5.26 -6.73 -11.29
CA GLY A 156 -4.03 -6.03 -11.59
C GLY A 156 -2.95 -6.93 -12.18
N GLY A 157 -2.72 -8.10 -11.58
CA GLY A 157 -1.82 -9.10 -12.11
C GLY A 157 -2.23 -9.56 -13.51
N TYR A 158 -3.52 -9.84 -13.72
CA TYR A 158 -4.07 -10.19 -15.03
C TYR A 158 -3.85 -9.07 -16.07
N VAL A 159 -4.21 -7.83 -15.73
CA VAL A 159 -4.09 -6.67 -16.61
C VAL A 159 -2.63 -6.41 -16.96
N PHE A 160 -1.73 -6.51 -15.99
CA PHE A 160 -0.29 -6.36 -16.22
C PHE A 160 0.22 -7.38 -17.23
N ALA A 161 -0.05 -8.67 -17.03
CA ALA A 161 0.40 -9.73 -17.94
C ALA A 161 -0.19 -9.57 -19.35
N ARG A 162 -1.46 -9.18 -19.44
CA ARG A 162 -2.12 -8.94 -20.74
C ARG A 162 -1.53 -7.74 -21.47
N MET A 163 -1.25 -6.65 -20.76
CA MET A 163 -0.66 -5.46 -21.37
C MET A 163 0.81 -5.66 -21.74
N ALA A 164 1.56 -6.44 -20.95
CA ALA A 164 2.92 -6.85 -21.31
C ALA A 164 2.93 -7.65 -22.62
N HIS A 165 2.03 -8.63 -22.78
CA HIS A 165 1.88 -9.38 -24.03
C HIS A 165 1.51 -8.46 -25.21
N ASN A 166 0.57 -7.54 -25.05
CA ASN A 166 0.25 -6.56 -26.09
C ASN A 166 1.45 -5.69 -26.50
N GLY A 167 2.40 -5.48 -25.58
CA GLY A 167 3.67 -4.80 -25.83
C GLY A 167 4.79 -5.69 -26.36
N GLY A 168 4.52 -6.96 -26.68
CA GLY A 168 5.49 -7.94 -27.19
C GLY A 168 6.30 -8.67 -26.12
N TYR A 169 5.91 -8.57 -24.84
CA TYR A 169 6.59 -9.21 -23.71
C TYR A 169 5.70 -10.29 -23.06
N ASP A 170 5.87 -11.53 -23.48
CA ASP A 170 5.22 -12.68 -22.87
C ASP A 170 5.95 -13.11 -21.58
N ILE A 171 5.52 -12.54 -20.45
CA ILE A 171 6.10 -12.85 -19.13
C ILE A 171 5.57 -14.20 -18.61
N CYS A 172 4.24 -14.34 -18.54
CA CYS A 172 3.59 -15.54 -18.01
C CYS A 172 2.12 -15.63 -18.46
N PRO A 173 1.50 -16.82 -18.36
CA PRO A 173 0.07 -16.98 -18.58
C PRO A 173 -0.77 -16.10 -17.64
N TYR A 174 -1.88 -15.55 -18.13
CA TYR A 174 -2.65 -14.55 -17.40
C TYR A 174 -3.27 -15.08 -16.08
N ASN A 175 -3.62 -16.36 -16.04
CA ASN A 175 -4.12 -17.03 -14.84
C ASN A 175 -3.04 -17.16 -13.76
N VAL A 176 -1.77 -17.35 -14.16
CA VAL A 176 -0.62 -17.38 -13.24
C VAL A 176 -0.43 -16.01 -12.61
N ALA A 177 -0.46 -14.95 -13.42
CA ALA A 177 -0.34 -13.57 -12.94
C ALA A 177 -1.50 -13.19 -12.00
N ALA A 178 -2.73 -13.57 -12.35
CA ALA A 178 -3.90 -13.34 -11.51
C ALA A 178 -3.80 -14.07 -10.16
N ALA A 179 -3.34 -15.33 -10.16
CA ALA A 179 -3.17 -16.11 -8.93
C ALA A 179 -2.08 -15.51 -8.01
N ALA A 180 -0.96 -15.05 -8.59
CA ALA A 180 0.09 -14.38 -7.84
C ALA A 180 -0.41 -13.07 -7.22
N GLY A 181 -1.13 -12.25 -7.99
CA GLY A 181 -1.78 -11.03 -7.49
C GLY A 181 -2.77 -11.33 -6.36
N ALA A 182 -3.63 -12.33 -6.52
CA ALA A 182 -4.58 -12.73 -5.49
C ALA A 182 -3.88 -13.10 -4.18
N VAL A 183 -2.83 -13.91 -4.22
CA VAL A 183 -2.09 -14.32 -3.01
C VAL A 183 -1.39 -13.14 -2.34
N TYR A 184 -0.80 -12.25 -3.13
CA TYR A 184 -0.21 -11.02 -2.60
C TYR A 184 -1.26 -10.21 -1.83
N GLY A 185 -2.41 -9.95 -2.46
CA GLY A 185 -3.52 -9.19 -1.87
C GLY A 185 -4.17 -9.87 -0.66
N VAL A 186 -4.19 -11.21 -0.59
CA VAL A 186 -4.65 -11.94 0.61
C VAL A 186 -3.75 -11.63 1.79
N ILE A 187 -2.43 -11.68 1.59
CA ILE A 187 -1.46 -11.51 2.67
C ILE A 187 -1.48 -10.05 3.15
N THR A 188 -1.35 -9.08 2.24
CA THR A 188 -1.39 -7.64 2.59
C THR A 188 -2.76 -7.27 3.18
N GLY A 189 -3.85 -7.69 2.54
CA GLY A 189 -5.21 -7.44 2.98
C GLY A 189 -5.54 -8.03 4.34
N PHE A 190 -4.98 -9.20 4.69
CA PHE A 190 -5.14 -9.77 6.03
C PHE A 190 -4.53 -8.87 7.11
N PHE A 191 -3.28 -8.43 6.95
CA PHE A 191 -2.62 -7.55 7.91
C PHE A 191 -3.35 -6.20 8.03
N HIS A 192 -3.74 -5.62 6.90
CA HIS A 192 -4.54 -4.41 6.86
C HIS A 192 -5.90 -4.57 7.55
N THR A 193 -6.59 -5.70 7.36
CA THR A 193 -7.89 -5.97 8.00
C THR A 193 -7.75 -6.11 9.50
N VAL A 194 -6.76 -6.87 9.99
CA VAL A 194 -6.53 -7.05 11.43
C VAL A 194 -6.20 -5.71 12.09
N LEU A 195 -5.33 -4.91 11.48
CA LEU A 195 -4.93 -3.60 12.01
C LEU A 195 -6.07 -2.58 11.92
N GLY A 196 -6.84 -2.58 10.82
CA GLY A 196 -8.04 -1.78 10.67
C GLY A 196 -9.12 -2.13 11.69
N CYS A 197 -9.32 -3.41 12.00
CA CYS A 197 -10.21 -3.83 13.08
C CYS A 197 -9.73 -3.37 14.46
N MET A 198 -8.41 -3.45 14.75
CA MET A 198 -7.86 -2.95 16.00
C MET A 198 -7.94 -1.42 16.11
N ALA A 199 -7.77 -0.70 15.00
CA ALA A 199 -7.95 0.74 14.92
C ALA A 199 -9.43 1.16 15.00
N GLY A 200 -10.36 0.35 14.51
CA GLY A 200 -11.80 0.60 14.53
C GLY A 200 -12.38 0.75 15.94
N PHE A 201 -11.69 0.27 16.97
CA PHE A 201 -11.97 0.59 18.37
C PHE A 201 -11.42 1.97 18.77
N THR A 202 -11.57 2.97 17.90
CA THR A 202 -11.22 4.36 18.22
C THR A 202 -12.35 4.97 19.04
N HIS A 203 -12.05 5.35 20.27
CA HIS A 203 -12.92 6.14 21.13
C HIS A 203 -12.76 7.62 20.78
N TYR A 204 -13.90 8.28 20.52
CA TYR A 204 -13.96 9.70 20.26
C TYR A 204 -14.64 10.40 21.44
N GLU A 205 -13.94 11.28 22.13
CA GLU A 205 -14.51 12.19 23.11
C GLU A 205 -14.42 13.63 22.59
N SER A 206 -15.51 14.37 22.61
CA SER A 206 -15.56 15.77 22.17
C SER A 206 -16.27 16.60 23.25
N THR A 207 -15.56 17.56 23.84
CA THR A 207 -16.10 18.49 24.84
C THR A 207 -15.75 19.91 24.46
N ASN A 208 -16.74 20.75 24.14
CA ASN A 208 -16.57 22.17 23.82
C ASN A 208 -15.52 22.47 22.73
N GLY A 209 -15.49 21.66 21.65
CA GLY A 209 -14.54 21.84 20.54
C GLY A 209 -13.17 21.23 20.78
N ASN A 210 -12.83 20.78 21.99
CA ASN A 210 -11.68 19.91 22.22
C ASN A 210 -12.08 18.48 21.85
N TYR A 211 -11.35 17.87 20.92
CA TYR A 211 -11.51 16.46 20.59
C TYR A 211 -10.33 15.65 21.14
N GLU A 212 -10.64 14.46 21.61
CA GLU A 212 -9.68 13.43 21.98
C GLU A 212 -10.04 12.14 21.21
N MET A 213 -9.10 11.67 20.41
CA MET A 213 -9.17 10.38 19.74
C MET A 213 -8.25 9.41 20.46
N ARG A 214 -8.77 8.29 20.92
CA ARG A 214 -7.96 7.22 21.53
C ARG A 214 -8.20 5.92 20.77
N ASN A 215 -7.13 5.27 20.36
CA ASN A 215 -7.19 3.90 19.85
C ASN A 215 -6.07 3.07 20.48
N VAL A 216 -5.95 1.80 20.07
CA VAL A 216 -4.90 0.89 20.55
C VAL A 216 -3.48 1.40 20.24
N PHE A 217 -3.34 2.31 19.28
CA PHE A 217 -2.07 2.81 18.75
C PHE A 217 -1.62 4.15 19.35
N GLY A 218 -2.52 4.87 20.02
CA GLY A 218 -2.19 6.10 20.72
C GLY A 218 -3.38 7.01 21.01
N THR A 219 -3.06 8.25 21.38
CA THR A 219 -4.03 9.29 21.73
C THR A 219 -3.65 10.58 21.00
N SER A 220 -4.59 11.13 20.22
CA SER A 220 -4.47 12.48 19.65
C SER A 220 -5.47 13.42 20.31
N ARG A 221 -5.04 14.65 20.52
CA ARG A 221 -5.83 15.74 21.08
C ARG A 221 -5.68 16.96 20.20
N GLY A 222 -6.77 17.66 19.99
CA GLY A 222 -6.76 18.93 19.28
C GLY A 222 -8.01 19.74 19.56
N TYR A 223 -8.01 20.95 19.02
CA TYR A 223 -9.17 21.82 19.07
C TYR A 223 -9.74 21.94 17.66
N ASN A 224 -11.00 21.55 17.48
CA ASN A 224 -11.74 21.81 16.26
C ASN A 224 -13.18 22.20 16.64
N PRO A 225 -13.56 23.49 16.50
CA PRO A 225 -14.87 23.97 16.88
C PRO A 225 -16.02 23.35 16.04
N ASN A 226 -15.73 22.75 14.89
CA ASN A 226 -16.70 22.13 13.99
C ASN A 226 -16.76 20.60 14.12
N TRP A 227 -16.04 20.00 15.08
CA TRP A 227 -15.91 18.54 15.19
C TRP A 227 -17.25 17.80 15.27
N ASN A 228 -18.20 18.35 16.03
CA ASN A 228 -19.52 17.74 16.23
C ASN A 228 -20.38 17.67 14.96
N GLN A 229 -20.09 18.45 13.92
CA GLN A 229 -20.84 18.43 12.65
C GLN A 229 -20.34 17.35 11.68
N ASN A 230 -19.09 16.90 11.81
CA ASN A 230 -18.46 15.95 10.87
C ASN A 230 -18.47 14.49 11.36
N ALA A 231 -18.75 14.24 12.64
CA ALA A 231 -18.68 12.88 13.22
C ALA A 231 -19.90 11.99 12.90
N TRP A 232 -20.96 12.54 12.27
CA TRP A 232 -22.25 11.85 12.08
C TRP A 232 -22.80 11.87 10.63
N ASN A 233 -21.98 12.22 9.63
CA ASN A 233 -22.34 12.09 8.21
C ASN A 233 -21.48 11.03 7.51
#